data_AF-A0AAF0J1S6-F1
#
_entry.id   AF-A0AAF0J1S6-F1
#
_cell.length_a   1.000
_cell.length_b   1.000
_cell.length_c   1.000
_cell.angle_alpha   90.00
_cell.angle_beta   90.00
_cell.angle_gamma   90.00
#
_symmetry.space_group_name_H-M   'P 1'
#
loop_
_entity.id
_entity.type
_entity.pdbx_description
1 polymer ?
#
loop_
_entity_poly.entity_id
_entity_poly.type
_entity_poly.pdbx_seq_one_letter_code
_entity_poly.pdbx_strand_id
1 'polypeptide(L)'
;MSAARPGPSLGALPLTAVVAVSLGNGIGANGTLPWRLPKDMAYFRAATLHIADLSREDARMRAAGYERRATPMKNAVIMGRHTWDSIPPRFRPLKGRINVVISTTMSLSELHAPGVEQDDTLLARSLDEAVQLLQERRYARYNVPGASTATALGRAFVIGGAQLYRTTLTQRPAPDTWALDHMLVTRILSPVDEKMPMDVFLEEFRSPTQRARDEATARAWPKNSLTEADTDSEADPWHLVTKEEHATLVPPAQAELLGRVVDDQGLAIHFQCWRRSRS
;
A
#
# COMPACT_ATOMS: atom_id res chain seq x y z
N MET A 1 0.35 24.91 15.77
CA MET A 1 1.61 25.64 15.52
C MET A 1 2.58 24.65 14.88
N SER A 2 2.96 24.87 13.62
CA SER A 2 3.88 23.98 12.90
C SER A 2 5.27 24.14 13.51
N ALA A 3 5.78 23.11 14.19
CA ALA A 3 7.17 23.09 14.61
C ALA A 3 8.04 23.22 13.35
N ALA A 4 9.03 24.12 13.38
CA ALA A 4 9.95 24.32 12.27
C ALA A 4 10.56 22.97 11.86
N ARG A 5 10.40 22.59 10.57
CA ARG A 5 10.91 21.32 10.04
C ARG A 5 12.43 21.29 10.24
N PRO A 6 12.99 20.30 10.96
CA PRO A 6 14.38 20.34 11.42
C PRO A 6 15.46 20.11 10.33
N GLY A 7 15.09 19.96 9.06
CA GLY A 7 16.01 19.55 8.00
C GLY A 7 15.50 19.84 6.58
N PRO A 8 16.16 19.29 5.54
CA PRO A 8 15.82 19.59 4.15
C PRO A 8 14.46 18.98 3.82
N SER A 9 13.76 19.53 2.83
CA SER A 9 12.53 18.87 2.35
C SER A 9 12.87 17.47 1.84
N LEU A 10 12.18 16.46 2.38
CA LEU A 10 12.19 15.09 1.84
C LEU A 10 11.21 14.92 0.66
N GLY A 11 10.52 16.01 0.28
CA GLY A 11 9.39 15.99 -0.63
C GLY A 11 8.18 15.26 -0.06
N ALA A 12 7.17 15.08 -0.89
CA ALA A 12 5.99 14.29 -0.55
C ALA A 12 6.38 12.86 -0.11
N LEU A 13 5.65 12.31 0.87
CA LEU A 13 5.81 10.92 1.29
C LEU A 13 5.25 9.99 0.20
N PRO A 14 6.06 9.11 -0.44
CA PRO A 14 5.54 8.14 -1.39
C PRO A 14 4.70 7.09 -0.67
N LEU A 15 3.46 6.90 -1.11
CA LEU A 15 2.51 5.92 -0.62
C LEU A 15 2.26 4.85 -1.66
N THR A 16 2.23 3.58 -1.23
CA THR A 16 1.78 2.46 -2.07
C THR A 16 0.50 1.86 -1.52
N ALA A 17 -0.57 1.81 -2.29
CA ALA A 17 -1.76 1.06 -1.89
C ALA A 17 -1.55 -0.45 -2.11
N VAL A 18 -2.11 -1.30 -1.25
CA VAL A 18 -2.12 -2.76 -1.44
C VAL A 18 -3.52 -3.29 -1.25
N VAL A 19 -4.11 -3.87 -2.29
CA VAL A 19 -5.53 -4.24 -2.29
C VAL A 19 -5.79 -5.54 -3.06
N ALA A 20 -6.59 -6.43 -2.48
CA ALA A 20 -7.23 -7.54 -3.21
C ALA A 20 -8.63 -7.10 -3.61
N VAL A 21 -8.98 -7.29 -4.88
CA VAL A 21 -10.16 -6.68 -5.47
C VAL A 21 -10.74 -7.55 -6.57
N SER A 22 -12.06 -7.68 -6.63
CA SER A 22 -12.76 -8.42 -7.67
C SER A 22 -12.78 -7.68 -9.02
N LEU A 23 -13.32 -8.32 -10.05
CA LEU A 23 -13.50 -7.69 -11.36
C LEU A 23 -14.38 -6.44 -11.27
N GLY A 24 -15.47 -6.50 -10.50
CA GLY A 24 -16.40 -5.40 -10.24
C GLY A 24 -15.93 -4.39 -9.19
N ASN A 25 -14.65 -4.39 -8.84
CA ASN A 25 -14.04 -3.55 -7.80
C ASN A 25 -14.57 -3.77 -6.37
N GLY A 26 -15.27 -4.87 -6.10
CA GLY A 26 -15.60 -5.26 -4.74
C GLY A 26 -14.34 -5.59 -3.93
N ILE A 27 -14.27 -5.13 -2.69
CA ILE A 27 -13.15 -5.37 -1.76
C ILE A 27 -13.62 -5.85 -0.39
N GLY A 28 -14.92 -5.91 -0.15
CA GLY A 28 -15.48 -6.30 1.14
C GLY A 28 -16.98 -6.57 1.06
N ALA A 29 -17.42 -7.44 1.98
CA ALA A 29 -18.81 -7.76 2.25
C ALA A 29 -19.02 -7.88 3.77
N ASN A 30 -20.03 -7.23 4.34
CA ASN A 30 -20.40 -7.32 5.75
C ASN A 30 -19.22 -7.07 6.71
N GLY A 31 -18.34 -6.13 6.37
CA GLY A 31 -17.17 -5.78 7.19
C GLY A 31 -16.00 -6.77 7.14
N THR A 32 -16.04 -7.76 6.24
CA THR A 32 -14.98 -8.78 6.09
C THR A 32 -14.56 -8.96 4.63
N LEU A 33 -13.48 -9.72 4.40
CA LEU A 33 -13.11 -10.17 3.06
C LEU A 33 -14.02 -11.34 2.66
N PRO A 34 -14.71 -11.30 1.51
CA PRO A 34 -15.64 -12.34 1.08
C PRO A 34 -14.94 -13.61 0.56
N TRP A 35 -13.62 -13.57 0.43
CA TRP A 35 -12.78 -14.69 -0.01
C TRP A 35 -11.68 -15.00 1.00
N ARG A 36 -11.09 -16.18 0.83
CA ARG A 36 -9.84 -16.57 1.46
C ARG A 36 -8.81 -16.83 0.38
N LEU A 37 -7.77 -16.00 0.34
CA LEU A 37 -6.69 -16.06 -0.66
C LEU A 37 -5.34 -16.20 0.04
N PRO A 38 -4.90 -17.43 0.38
CA PRO A 38 -3.61 -17.65 1.03
C PRO A 38 -2.42 -17.08 0.25
N LYS A 39 -2.43 -17.12 -1.08
CA LYS A 39 -1.33 -16.58 -1.91
C LYS A 39 -1.30 -15.05 -1.87
N ASP A 40 -2.48 -14.41 -1.90
CA ASP A 40 -2.59 -12.96 -1.68
C ASP A 40 -2.06 -12.55 -0.30
N MET A 41 -2.47 -13.25 0.75
CA MET A 41 -2.01 -12.94 2.11
C MET A 41 -0.49 -13.11 2.27
N ALA A 42 0.09 -14.13 1.63
CA ALA A 42 1.54 -14.32 1.57
C ALA A 42 2.24 -13.18 0.83
N TYR A 43 1.68 -12.75 -0.31
CA TYR A 43 2.17 -11.62 -1.09
C TYR A 43 2.11 -10.31 -0.29
N PHE A 44 0.96 -9.98 0.31
CA PHE A 44 0.75 -8.81 1.16
C PHE A 44 1.78 -8.76 2.30
N ARG A 45 1.97 -9.88 3.00
CA ARG A 45 2.93 -9.97 4.10
C ARG A 45 4.36 -9.72 3.60
N ALA A 46 4.75 -10.35 2.50
CA ALA A 46 6.10 -10.21 1.95
C ALA A 46 6.38 -8.77 1.46
N ALA A 47 5.45 -8.19 0.70
CA ALA A 47 5.57 -6.82 0.19
C ALA A 47 5.66 -5.80 1.34
N THR A 48 4.76 -5.89 2.32
CA THR A 48 4.73 -4.91 3.42
C THR A 48 5.84 -5.09 4.45
N LEU A 49 6.57 -6.21 4.46
CA LEU A 49 7.75 -6.39 5.31
C LEU A 49 9.07 -6.04 4.60
N HIS A 50 9.08 -5.98 3.28
CA HIS A 50 10.30 -5.79 2.50
C HIS A 50 10.80 -4.34 2.54
N ILE A 51 11.98 -4.12 3.11
CA ILE A 51 12.66 -2.83 3.01
C ILE A 51 13.36 -2.76 1.66
N ALA A 52 12.80 -1.97 0.74
CA ALA A 52 13.34 -1.71 -0.58
C ALA A 52 14.68 -0.96 -0.54
N ASP A 53 15.38 -0.94 -1.68
CA ASP A 53 16.60 -0.14 -1.85
C ASP A 53 16.31 1.36 -1.75
N LEU A 54 17.01 2.03 -0.84
CA LEU A 54 16.88 3.47 -0.56
C LEU A 54 18.06 4.29 -1.13
N SER A 55 18.93 3.66 -1.94
CA SER A 55 20.17 4.28 -2.45
C SER A 55 19.93 5.62 -3.16
N ARG A 56 18.80 5.79 -3.86
CA ARG A 56 18.45 7.06 -4.52
C ARG A 56 18.16 8.18 -3.52
N GLU A 57 17.42 7.90 -2.45
CA GLU A 57 17.15 8.88 -1.39
C GLU A 57 18.42 9.16 -0.59
N ASP A 58 19.21 8.13 -0.30
CA ASP A 58 20.50 8.25 0.39
C ASP A 58 21.48 9.13 -0.39
N ALA A 59 21.53 9.00 -1.73
CA ALA A 59 22.32 9.87 -2.59
C ALA A 59 21.86 11.34 -2.52
N ARG A 60 20.55 11.59 -2.56
CA ARG A 60 19.97 12.93 -2.42
C ARG A 60 20.29 13.56 -1.07
N MET A 61 20.15 12.79 0.02
CA MET A 61 20.40 13.31 1.37
C MET A 61 21.88 13.59 1.61
N ARG A 62 22.78 12.74 1.10
CA ARG A 62 24.23 12.98 1.13
C ARG A 62 24.62 14.25 0.38
N ALA A 63 24.03 14.48 -0.80
CA ALA A 63 24.25 15.72 -1.55
C ALA A 63 23.78 16.97 -0.78
N ALA A 64 22.80 16.82 0.12
CA ALA A 64 22.33 17.88 1.01
C ALA A 64 23.11 18.00 2.34
N GLY A 65 24.19 17.22 2.52
CA GLY A 65 25.04 17.26 3.73
C GLY A 65 24.57 16.38 4.89
N TYR A 66 23.65 15.45 4.63
CA TYR A 66 23.12 14.54 5.65
C TYR A 66 23.58 13.10 5.42
N GLU A 67 23.89 12.41 6.51
CA GLU A 67 24.37 11.03 6.49
C GLU A 67 23.35 10.07 7.06
N ARG A 68 23.33 8.86 6.51
CA ARG A 68 22.46 7.79 6.97
C ARG A 68 22.92 7.28 8.33
N ARG A 69 21.98 7.18 9.26
CA ARG A 69 22.18 6.58 10.57
C ARG A 69 21.98 5.07 10.49
N ALA A 70 22.76 4.34 11.28
CA ALA A 70 22.45 2.95 11.59
C ALA A 70 21.26 2.93 12.57
N THR A 71 20.06 2.70 12.05
CA THR A 71 18.80 2.68 12.82
C THR A 71 17.93 1.50 12.36
N PRO A 72 17.20 0.82 13.26
CA PRO A 72 16.22 -0.17 12.84
C PRO A 72 15.19 0.45 11.91
N MET A 73 14.78 -0.30 10.88
CA MET A 73 13.83 0.16 9.87
C MET A 73 12.65 -0.78 9.75
N LYS A 74 11.45 -0.22 9.63
CA LYS A 74 10.21 -0.93 9.34
C LYS A 74 9.44 -0.16 8.28
N ASN A 75 8.74 -0.87 7.41
CA ASN A 75 7.69 -0.25 6.61
C ASN A 75 6.49 0.10 7.49
N ALA A 76 5.68 1.03 7.02
CA ALA A 76 4.43 1.39 7.67
C ALA A 76 3.23 0.84 6.90
N VAL A 77 2.17 0.49 7.63
CA VAL A 77 0.84 0.16 7.11
C VAL A 77 -0.16 1.13 7.71
N ILE A 78 -0.81 1.90 6.84
CA ILE A 78 -1.82 2.91 7.17
C ILE A 78 -3.19 2.30 6.88
N MET A 79 -4.07 2.33 7.87
CA MET A 79 -5.42 1.76 7.74
C MET A 79 -6.48 2.58 8.47
N GLY A 80 -7.73 2.49 8.03
CA GLY A 80 -8.87 3.01 8.77
C GLY A 80 -9.29 2.09 9.93
N ARG A 81 -10.05 2.64 10.88
CA ARG A 81 -10.56 1.92 12.06
C ARG A 81 -11.30 0.61 11.74
N HIS A 82 -12.16 0.59 10.72
CA HIS A 82 -12.88 -0.64 10.35
C HIS A 82 -11.95 -1.76 9.87
N THR A 83 -10.90 -1.41 9.12
CA THR A 83 -9.88 -2.38 8.72
C THR A 83 -9.07 -2.87 9.92
N TRP A 84 -8.73 -1.98 10.84
CA TRP A 84 -8.07 -2.37 12.09
C TRP A 84 -8.91 -3.36 12.91
N ASP A 85 -10.23 -3.17 12.95
CA ASP A 85 -11.15 -4.04 13.69
C ASP A 85 -11.49 -5.37 13.01
N SER A 86 -11.38 -5.44 11.68
CA SER A 86 -11.55 -6.70 10.96
C SER A 86 -10.34 -7.63 11.09
N ILE A 87 -9.16 -7.11 11.47
CA ILE A 87 -7.97 -7.92 11.72
C ILE A 87 -8.15 -8.66 13.05
N PRO A 88 -8.05 -10.01 13.08
CA PRO A 88 -8.21 -10.77 14.32
C PRO A 88 -7.23 -10.30 15.40
N PRO A 89 -7.64 -10.22 16.69
CA PRO A 89 -6.80 -9.70 17.78
C PRO A 89 -5.38 -10.30 17.86
N ARG A 90 -5.23 -11.60 17.58
CA ARG A 90 -3.91 -12.29 17.55
C ARG A 90 -2.96 -11.84 16.44
N PHE A 91 -3.47 -11.16 15.41
CA PHE A 91 -2.71 -10.69 14.26
C PHE A 91 -2.55 -9.16 14.23
N ARG A 92 -3.21 -8.41 15.13
CA ARG A 92 -3.01 -6.97 15.31
C ARG A 92 -2.22 -6.68 16.61
N PRO A 93 -1.25 -5.74 16.59
CA PRO A 93 -0.74 -5.04 15.42
C PRO A 93 -0.05 -6.00 14.43
N LEU A 94 0.01 -5.60 13.17
CA LEU A 94 0.69 -6.36 12.13
C LEU A 94 2.20 -6.35 12.42
N LYS A 95 2.71 -7.45 13.01
CA LYS A 95 4.10 -7.58 13.47
C LYS A 95 5.13 -7.20 12.39
N GLY A 96 6.24 -6.59 12.83
CA GLY A 96 7.35 -6.17 11.98
C GLY A 96 7.10 -4.92 11.14
N ARG A 97 5.99 -4.20 11.39
CA ARG A 97 5.60 -2.97 10.67
C ARG A 97 5.18 -1.89 11.65
N ILE A 98 5.32 -0.63 11.22
CA ILE A 98 4.70 0.52 11.88
C ILE A 98 3.22 0.51 11.49
N ASN A 99 2.32 0.32 12.45
CA ASN A 99 0.88 0.28 12.23
C ASN A 99 0.30 1.67 12.51
N VAL A 100 -0.32 2.31 11.52
CA VAL A 100 -0.97 3.62 11.68
C VAL A 100 -2.47 3.46 11.48
N VAL A 101 -3.25 3.70 12.54
CA VAL A 101 -4.70 3.63 12.50
C VAL A 101 -5.27 5.04 12.40
N ILE A 102 -6.09 5.29 11.37
CA ILE A 102 -6.81 6.54 11.20
C ILE A 102 -8.21 6.41 11.82
N SER A 103 -8.47 7.22 12.83
CA SER A 103 -9.77 7.31 13.50
C SER A 103 -9.95 8.65 14.22
N THR A 104 -11.13 9.25 14.10
CA THR A 104 -11.52 10.45 14.87
C THR A 104 -12.10 10.12 16.25
N THR A 105 -12.52 8.88 16.48
CA THR A 105 -13.26 8.47 17.69
C THR A 105 -12.48 7.53 18.60
N MET A 106 -11.50 6.77 18.07
CA MET A 106 -10.69 5.83 18.84
C MET A 106 -9.77 6.57 19.81
N SER A 107 -9.56 6.01 21.01
CA SER A 107 -8.57 6.51 21.97
C SER A 107 -7.23 5.79 21.86
N LEU A 108 -6.15 6.42 22.32
CA LEU A 108 -4.84 5.74 22.39
C LEU A 108 -4.87 4.53 23.33
N SER A 109 -5.61 4.62 24.44
CA SER A 109 -5.77 3.50 25.38
C SER A 109 -6.50 2.31 24.76
N GLU A 110 -7.49 2.53 23.89
CA GLU A 110 -8.12 1.45 23.12
C GLU A 110 -7.15 0.81 22.13
N LEU A 111 -6.30 1.62 21.49
CA LEU A 111 -5.33 1.13 20.51
C LEU A 111 -4.20 0.33 21.18
N HIS A 112 -3.75 0.77 22.35
CA HIS A 112 -2.66 0.18 23.13
C HIS A 112 -3.12 -0.75 24.24
N ALA A 113 -4.21 -1.49 24.00
CA ALA A 113 -4.69 -2.53 24.92
C ALA A 113 -3.56 -3.50 25.33
N PRO A 114 -3.65 -4.15 26.51
CA PRO A 114 -2.57 -4.99 27.03
C PRO A 114 -2.07 -6.02 26.00
N GLY A 115 -0.75 -6.07 25.79
CA GLY A 115 -0.09 -6.99 24.85
C GLY A 115 0.17 -6.42 23.45
N VAL A 116 -0.19 -5.18 23.17
CA VAL A 116 0.11 -4.47 21.91
C VAL A 116 1.49 -3.79 21.98
N GLU A 117 2.31 -3.94 20.94
CA GLU A 117 3.59 -3.21 20.76
C GLU A 117 3.29 -1.71 20.57
N GLN A 118 3.60 -0.89 21.59
CA GLN A 118 3.12 0.50 21.65
C GLN A 118 3.93 1.45 20.76
N ASP A 119 5.25 1.27 20.67
CA ASP A 119 6.15 2.22 20.01
C ASP A 119 5.91 2.36 18.50
N ASP A 120 5.45 1.29 17.86
CA ASP A 120 5.19 1.24 16.41
C ASP A 120 3.70 1.07 16.09
N THR A 121 2.81 1.35 17.04
CA THR A 121 1.36 1.40 16.82
C THR A 121 0.86 2.83 17.06
N LEU A 122 0.55 3.55 16.00
CA LEU A 122 0.25 4.98 16.00
C LEU A 122 -1.23 5.22 15.70
N LEU A 123 -1.80 6.24 16.36
CA LEU A 123 -3.13 6.75 16.08
C LEU A 123 -3.01 8.09 15.36
N ALA A 124 -3.73 8.27 14.27
CA ALA A 124 -3.86 9.53 13.55
C ALA A 124 -5.36 9.89 13.37
N ARG A 125 -5.69 11.17 13.28
CA ARG A 125 -7.05 11.68 13.05
C ARG A 125 -7.34 11.91 11.58
N SER A 126 -6.31 11.96 10.74
CA SER A 126 -6.42 12.10 9.28
C SER A 126 -5.26 11.41 8.56
N LEU A 127 -5.35 11.31 7.24
CA LEU A 127 -4.24 10.85 6.40
C LEU A 127 -3.04 11.82 6.49
N ASP A 128 -3.30 13.12 6.52
CA ASP A 128 -2.22 14.13 6.60
C ASP A 128 -1.46 14.04 7.92
N GLU A 129 -2.16 13.79 9.04
CA GLU A 129 -1.51 13.55 10.33
C GLU A 129 -0.72 12.24 10.33
N ALA A 130 -1.28 11.16 9.75
CA ALA A 130 -0.55 9.90 9.58
C ALA A 130 0.74 10.12 8.77
N VAL A 131 0.67 10.91 7.70
CA VAL A 131 1.82 11.28 6.87
C VAL A 131 2.82 12.12 7.65
N GLN A 132 2.37 13.06 8.48
CA GLN A 132 3.27 13.86 9.32
C GLN A 132 4.07 12.96 10.28
N LEU A 133 3.40 12.07 11.01
CA LEU A 133 4.04 11.11 11.91
C LEU A 133 5.07 10.24 11.16
N LEU A 134 4.72 9.79 9.96
CA LEU A 134 5.60 8.96 9.14
C LEU A 134 6.77 9.73 8.51
N GLN A 135 6.61 11.02 8.21
CA GLN A 135 7.71 11.88 7.77
C GLN A 135 8.74 12.08 8.89
N GLU A 136 8.31 12.20 10.15
CA GLU A 136 9.24 12.22 11.29
C GLU A 136 10.05 10.92 11.38
N ARG A 137 9.41 9.75 11.16
CA ARG A 137 10.10 8.45 11.06
C ARG A 137 10.99 8.34 9.83
N ARG A 138 10.70 9.04 8.74
CA ARG A 138 11.56 9.11 7.54
C ARG A 138 12.81 9.96 7.81
N TYR A 139 12.68 11.08 8.53
CA TYR A 139 13.82 11.89 8.97
C TYR A 139 14.76 11.12 9.92
N ALA A 140 14.23 10.21 10.75
CA ALA A 140 15.01 9.39 11.67
C ALA A 140 16.08 8.51 10.97
N ARG A 141 15.97 8.29 9.65
CA ARG A 141 17.00 7.63 8.81
C ARG A 141 18.32 8.38 8.78
N TYR A 142 18.30 9.69 8.99
CA TYR A 142 19.42 10.58 8.75
C TYR A 142 19.81 11.34 10.02
N ASN A 143 21.02 11.88 10.05
CA ASN A 143 21.55 12.70 11.16
C ASN A 143 20.99 14.13 11.20
N VAL A 144 19.68 14.29 10.96
CA VAL A 144 19.01 15.59 11.02
C VAL A 144 18.87 16.04 12.49
N PRO A 145 19.26 17.28 12.86
CA PRO A 145 19.14 17.77 14.23
C PRO A 145 17.71 17.67 14.76
N GLY A 146 17.50 17.07 15.93
CA GLY A 146 16.16 16.91 16.49
C GLY A 146 15.29 15.83 15.83
N ALA A 147 15.84 15.03 14.90
CA ALA A 147 15.14 13.84 14.41
C ALA A 147 14.93 12.81 15.53
N SER A 148 13.81 12.11 15.46
CA SER A 148 13.47 11.05 16.39
C SER A 148 14.49 9.91 16.38
N THR A 149 14.66 9.23 17.51
CA THR A 149 15.44 7.99 17.65
C THR A 149 14.59 6.74 17.47
N ALA A 150 13.30 6.89 17.20
CA ALA A 150 12.38 5.78 16.97
C ALA A 150 12.71 5.02 15.67
N THR A 151 12.09 3.85 15.49
CA THR A 151 12.21 3.02 14.29
C THR A 151 12.01 3.86 13.04
N ALA A 152 13.00 3.86 12.14
CA ALA A 152 12.92 4.64 10.92
C ALA A 152 11.98 3.99 9.90
N LEU A 153 11.31 4.82 9.11
CA LEU A 153 10.39 4.36 8.08
C LEU A 153 11.17 3.74 6.91
N GLY A 154 10.71 2.64 6.30
CA GLY A 154 11.14 2.18 4.97
C GLY A 154 10.26 2.74 3.85
N ARG A 155 9.06 2.19 3.72
CA ARG A 155 8.00 2.66 2.81
C ARG A 155 6.66 2.66 3.53
N ALA A 156 5.75 3.55 3.13
CA ALA A 156 4.40 3.62 3.68
C ALA A 156 3.40 2.94 2.73
N PHE A 157 2.63 2.00 3.26
CA PHE A 157 1.60 1.27 2.53
C PHE A 157 0.22 1.65 3.02
N VAL A 158 -0.70 1.93 2.10
CA VAL A 158 -2.12 2.13 2.39
C VAL A 158 -2.84 0.79 2.20
N ILE A 159 -3.40 0.26 3.27
CA ILE A 159 -4.00 -1.09 3.26
C ILE A 159 -5.53 -1.07 3.42
N GLY A 160 -6.14 0.12 3.26
CA GLY A 160 -7.58 0.33 3.21
C GLY A 160 -8.18 0.90 4.51
N GLY A 161 -9.50 0.91 4.68
CA GLY A 161 -10.54 0.41 3.78
C GLY A 161 -10.95 1.40 2.70
N ALA A 162 -12.14 1.20 2.13
CA ALA A 162 -12.65 1.98 0.98
C ALA A 162 -12.56 3.49 1.15
N GLN A 163 -12.86 4.03 2.34
CA GLN A 163 -12.76 5.48 2.57
C GLN A 163 -11.32 5.97 2.38
N LEU A 164 -10.34 5.26 2.94
CA LEU A 164 -8.93 5.63 2.81
C LEU A 164 -8.45 5.47 1.38
N TYR A 165 -8.83 4.38 0.69
CA TYR A 165 -8.52 4.22 -0.72
C TYR A 165 -9.10 5.34 -1.58
N ARG A 166 -10.39 5.66 -1.39
CA ARG A 166 -11.06 6.76 -2.09
C ARG A 166 -10.30 8.06 -1.88
N THR A 167 -9.98 8.41 -0.63
CA THR A 167 -9.17 9.59 -0.30
C THR A 167 -7.86 9.61 -1.10
N THR A 168 -7.10 8.51 -1.09
CA THR A 168 -5.78 8.46 -1.76
C THR A 168 -5.85 8.48 -3.29
N LEU A 169 -6.95 7.98 -3.87
CA LEU A 169 -7.16 7.90 -5.31
C LEU A 169 -7.70 9.23 -5.88
N THR A 170 -8.64 9.86 -5.20
CA THR A 170 -9.40 11.00 -5.74
C THR A 170 -8.90 12.36 -5.28
N GLN A 171 -8.28 12.46 -4.10
CA GLN A 171 -7.82 13.74 -3.60
C GLN A 171 -6.45 14.11 -4.16
N ARG A 172 -6.28 15.40 -4.43
CA ARG A 172 -4.97 15.99 -4.72
C ARG A 172 -4.40 16.55 -3.42
N PRO A 173 -3.36 15.93 -2.84
CA PRO A 173 -2.71 16.45 -1.65
C PRO A 173 -2.10 17.83 -1.87
N ALA A 174 -1.92 18.59 -0.78
CA ALA A 174 -1.08 19.78 -0.83
C ALA A 174 0.36 19.40 -1.22
N PRO A 175 1.12 20.29 -1.90
CA PRO A 175 2.51 20.02 -2.27
C PRO A 175 3.34 19.54 -1.06
N ASP A 176 4.27 18.62 -1.30
CA ASP A 176 5.18 18.07 -0.28
C ASP A 176 4.51 17.39 0.94
N THR A 177 3.26 16.93 0.81
CA THR A 177 2.60 16.11 1.85
C THR A 177 2.78 14.62 1.57
N TRP A 178 1.99 14.06 0.66
CA TRP A 178 2.06 12.67 0.23
C TRP A 178 1.77 12.53 -1.27
N ALA A 179 2.17 11.40 -1.84
CA ALA A 179 1.83 11.05 -3.22
C ALA A 179 1.55 9.55 -3.28
N LEU A 180 0.34 9.16 -3.68
CA LEU A 180 0.05 7.78 -4.04
C LEU A 180 0.70 7.51 -5.40
N ASP A 181 1.84 6.83 -5.39
CA ASP A 181 2.68 6.61 -6.58
C ASP A 181 2.49 5.21 -7.18
N HIS A 182 2.13 4.22 -6.35
CA HIS A 182 1.93 2.84 -6.78
C HIS A 182 0.71 2.18 -6.13
N MET A 183 0.17 1.17 -6.80
CA MET A 183 -0.80 0.22 -6.25
C MET A 183 -0.36 -1.21 -6.54
N LEU A 184 -0.22 -2.02 -5.50
CA LEU A 184 -0.11 -3.47 -5.61
C LEU A 184 -1.54 -4.05 -5.57
N VAL A 185 -1.97 -4.63 -6.68
CA VAL A 185 -3.35 -5.06 -6.87
C VAL A 185 -3.37 -6.56 -7.10
N THR A 186 -4.04 -7.30 -6.22
CA THR A 186 -4.42 -8.68 -6.49
C THR A 186 -5.81 -8.68 -7.11
N ARG A 187 -5.87 -8.78 -8.44
CA ARG A 187 -7.12 -8.81 -9.19
C ARG A 187 -7.71 -10.22 -9.17
N ILE A 188 -8.90 -10.37 -8.63
CA ILE A 188 -9.64 -11.64 -8.59
C ILE A 188 -10.52 -11.69 -9.84
N LEU A 189 -10.11 -12.50 -10.79
CA LEU A 189 -10.73 -12.64 -12.12
C LEU A 189 -11.93 -13.59 -12.10
N SER A 190 -12.00 -14.49 -11.12
CA SER A 190 -13.21 -15.28 -10.92
C SER A 190 -14.40 -14.36 -10.60
N PRO A 191 -15.61 -14.67 -11.10
CA PRO A 191 -16.80 -13.85 -10.91
C PRO A 191 -17.37 -14.02 -9.49
N VAL A 192 -16.58 -13.61 -8.49
CA VAL A 192 -16.98 -13.65 -7.07
C VAL A 192 -18.13 -12.68 -6.80
N ASP A 193 -18.21 -11.58 -7.55
CA ASP A 193 -19.25 -10.57 -7.45
C ASP A 193 -20.64 -11.09 -7.84
N GLU A 194 -20.70 -12.08 -8.74
CA GLU A 194 -21.97 -12.72 -9.14
C GLU A 194 -22.51 -13.66 -8.05
N LYS A 195 -21.60 -14.19 -7.22
CA LYS A 195 -21.91 -15.21 -6.22
C LYS A 195 -22.07 -14.64 -4.81
N MET A 196 -21.49 -13.48 -4.54
CA MET A 196 -21.44 -12.85 -3.22
C MET A 196 -21.77 -11.37 -3.34
N PRO A 197 -22.80 -10.86 -2.62
CA PRO A 197 -23.14 -9.45 -2.64
C PRO A 197 -22.04 -8.64 -1.96
N MET A 198 -21.39 -7.78 -2.74
CA MET A 198 -20.39 -6.82 -2.28
C MET A 198 -21.05 -5.54 -1.79
N ASP A 199 -20.57 -4.99 -0.68
CA ASP A 199 -21.06 -3.71 -0.12
C ASP A 199 -19.97 -2.64 0.00
N VAL A 200 -18.70 -3.04 -0.14
CA VAL A 200 -17.55 -2.14 -0.11
C VAL A 200 -16.77 -2.27 -1.43
N PHE A 201 -16.58 -1.14 -2.11
CA PHE A 201 -15.96 -1.07 -3.42
C PHE A 201 -14.74 -0.13 -3.45
N LEU A 202 -13.75 -0.49 -4.26
CA LEU A 202 -12.64 0.37 -4.64
C LEU A 202 -13.10 1.37 -5.71
N GLU A 203 -12.64 2.61 -5.61
CA GLU A 203 -12.87 3.61 -6.65
C GLU A 203 -12.21 3.16 -7.96
N GLU A 204 -12.90 3.31 -9.09
CA GLU A 204 -12.33 2.89 -10.37
C GLU A 204 -11.19 3.83 -10.75
N PHE A 205 -10.00 3.25 -10.92
CA PHE A 205 -8.79 3.97 -11.30
C PHE A 205 -8.31 3.61 -12.71
N ARG A 206 -8.82 2.49 -13.26
CA ARG A 206 -8.48 1.99 -14.59
C ARG A 206 -9.32 2.68 -15.66
N SER A 207 -8.75 2.84 -16.85
CA SER A 207 -9.49 3.26 -18.03
C SER A 207 -10.41 2.15 -18.55
N PRO A 208 -11.43 2.47 -19.38
CA PRO A 208 -12.31 1.45 -19.97
C PRO A 208 -11.54 0.34 -20.71
N THR A 209 -10.45 0.69 -21.40
CA THR A 209 -9.57 -0.27 -22.10
C THR A 209 -8.88 -1.21 -21.11
N GLN A 210 -8.33 -0.67 -20.02
CA GLN A 210 -7.69 -1.46 -18.97
C GLN A 210 -8.67 -2.42 -18.28
N ARG A 211 -9.93 -2.00 -18.06
CA ARG A 211 -10.98 -2.90 -17.55
C ARG A 211 -11.31 -4.03 -18.52
N ALA A 212 -11.49 -3.70 -19.80
CA ALA A 212 -11.78 -4.69 -20.84
C ALA A 212 -10.68 -5.74 -20.95
N ARG A 213 -9.41 -5.35 -20.71
CA ARG A 213 -8.27 -6.26 -20.62
C ARG A 213 -8.38 -7.25 -19.46
N ASP A 214 -8.76 -6.80 -18.26
CA ASP A 214 -8.99 -7.67 -17.10
C ASP A 214 -10.14 -8.66 -17.37
N GLU A 215 -11.23 -8.20 -18.00
CA GLU A 215 -12.35 -9.08 -18.38
C GLU A 215 -11.95 -10.10 -19.47
N ALA A 216 -11.17 -9.70 -20.47
CA ALA A 216 -10.66 -10.60 -21.49
C ALA A 216 -9.74 -11.66 -20.89
N THR A 217 -8.87 -11.25 -19.96
CA THR A 217 -8.01 -12.12 -19.15
C THR A 217 -8.83 -13.13 -18.35
N ALA A 218 -9.90 -12.68 -17.70
CA ALA A 218 -10.82 -13.57 -16.98
C ALA A 218 -11.49 -14.60 -17.90
N ARG A 219 -11.94 -14.20 -19.10
CA ARG A 219 -12.53 -15.12 -20.10
C ARG A 219 -11.53 -16.12 -20.68
N ALA A 220 -10.25 -15.75 -20.75
CA ALA A 220 -9.20 -16.58 -21.32
C ALA A 220 -8.70 -17.66 -20.34
N TRP A 221 -8.84 -17.46 -19.03
CA TRP A 221 -8.48 -18.46 -18.02
C TRP A 221 -9.30 -19.76 -18.20
N PRO A 222 -8.68 -20.96 -18.15
CA PRO A 222 -7.29 -21.28 -17.78
C PRO A 222 -6.32 -21.45 -18.96
N LYS A 223 -6.64 -20.94 -20.16
CA LYS A 223 -5.95 -21.29 -21.43
C LYS A 223 -4.54 -20.68 -21.61
N ASN A 224 -3.88 -20.22 -20.55
CA ASN A 224 -2.45 -19.87 -20.46
C ASN A 224 -1.83 -18.88 -21.47
N SER A 225 -2.57 -18.27 -22.39
CA SER A 225 -1.99 -17.29 -23.33
C SER A 225 -2.39 -15.87 -22.93
N LEU A 226 -1.62 -15.25 -22.05
CA LEU A 226 -1.63 -13.79 -21.92
C LEU A 226 -0.22 -13.33 -22.23
N THR A 227 -0.02 -12.91 -23.47
CA THR A 227 1.20 -12.26 -23.92
C THR A 227 1.23 -10.84 -23.37
N GLU A 228 2.35 -10.48 -22.73
CA GLU A 228 2.71 -9.13 -22.31
C GLU A 228 2.79 -8.20 -23.53
N ALA A 229 1.67 -7.73 -24.08
CA ALA A 229 1.70 -6.74 -25.15
C ALA A 229 0.37 -6.03 -25.28
N ASP A 230 0.10 -5.09 -24.38
CA ASP A 230 -0.59 -3.86 -24.74
C ASP A 230 -0.05 -2.77 -23.83
N THR A 231 0.73 -1.86 -24.41
CA THR A 231 1.22 -0.68 -23.70
C THR A 231 0.02 0.18 -23.31
N ASP A 232 -0.10 0.50 -22.02
CA ASP A 232 -1.10 1.47 -21.57
C ASP A 232 -0.92 2.79 -22.32
N SER A 233 -2.04 3.46 -22.61
CA SER A 233 -1.99 4.74 -23.30
C SER A 233 -1.24 5.75 -22.43
N GLU A 234 -0.42 6.62 -23.02
CA GLU A 234 0.23 7.71 -22.28
C GLU A 234 -0.79 8.64 -21.58
N ALA A 235 -2.03 8.69 -22.08
CA ALA A 235 -3.12 9.45 -21.49
C ALA A 235 -3.77 8.78 -20.26
N ASP A 236 -3.48 7.48 -20.00
CA ASP A 236 -4.02 6.79 -18.84
C ASP A 236 -3.39 7.33 -17.55
N PRO A 237 -4.18 7.60 -16.49
CA PRO A 237 -3.64 8.11 -15.21
C PRO A 237 -2.82 7.07 -14.44
N TRP A 238 -2.94 5.79 -14.82
CA TRP A 238 -2.30 4.64 -14.20
C TRP A 238 -1.77 3.71 -15.27
N HIS A 239 -0.57 3.17 -15.06
CA HIS A 239 0.06 2.22 -15.97
C HIS A 239 0.52 0.98 -15.21
N LEU A 240 0.34 -0.19 -15.80
CA LEU A 240 1.00 -1.42 -15.35
C LEU A 240 2.51 -1.24 -15.44
N VAL A 241 3.21 -1.64 -14.38
CA VAL A 241 4.68 -1.57 -14.33
C VAL A 241 5.30 -2.85 -14.85
N THR A 242 6.58 -2.78 -15.23
CA THR A 242 7.35 -3.96 -15.60
C THR A 242 7.75 -4.77 -14.36
N LYS A 243 8.23 -6.01 -14.56
CA LYS A 243 8.75 -6.85 -13.48
C LYS A 243 9.94 -6.20 -12.77
N GLU A 244 10.79 -5.50 -13.51
CA GLU A 244 11.96 -4.80 -12.97
C GLU A 244 11.54 -3.66 -12.04
N GLU A 245 10.55 -2.86 -12.44
CA GLU A 245 10.01 -1.78 -11.60
C GLU A 245 9.30 -2.36 -10.37
N HIS A 246 8.51 -3.41 -10.53
CA HIS A 246 7.85 -4.10 -9.42
C HIS A 246 8.85 -4.69 -8.41
N ALA A 247 9.97 -5.24 -8.88
CA ALA A 247 11.05 -5.77 -8.04
C ALA A 247 11.72 -4.69 -7.16
N THR A 248 11.49 -3.40 -7.43
CA THR A 248 11.92 -2.31 -6.52
C THR A 248 11.03 -2.16 -5.29
N LEU A 249 9.85 -2.76 -5.27
CA LEU A 249 8.85 -2.62 -4.20
C LEU A 249 8.66 -3.89 -3.36
N VAL A 250 8.98 -5.06 -3.92
CA VAL A 250 8.72 -6.36 -3.30
C VAL A 250 9.94 -7.27 -3.37
N PRO A 251 10.02 -8.35 -2.55
CA PRO A 251 11.11 -9.31 -2.65
C PRO A 251 11.12 -10.00 -4.03
N PRO A 252 12.28 -10.51 -4.49
CA PRO A 252 12.42 -11.15 -5.81
C PRO A 252 11.39 -12.25 -6.07
N ALA A 253 11.11 -13.11 -5.08
CA ALA A 253 10.13 -14.19 -5.23
C ALA A 253 8.69 -13.70 -5.51
N GLN A 254 8.32 -12.50 -5.02
CA GLN A 254 7.02 -11.90 -5.30
C GLN A 254 7.00 -11.15 -6.64
N ALA A 255 8.16 -10.63 -7.10
CA ALA A 255 8.28 -10.01 -8.42
C ALA A 255 7.95 -11.01 -9.54
N GLU A 256 8.35 -12.27 -9.38
CA GLU A 256 8.05 -13.37 -10.31
C GLU A 256 6.56 -13.76 -10.40
N LEU A 257 5.71 -13.18 -9.55
CA LEU A 257 4.26 -13.40 -9.59
C LEU A 257 3.54 -12.39 -10.49
N LEU A 258 4.19 -11.28 -10.85
CA LEU A 258 3.59 -10.24 -11.68
C LEU A 258 3.22 -10.78 -13.07
N GLY A 259 2.02 -10.43 -13.54
CA GLY A 259 1.52 -10.83 -14.85
C GLY A 259 0.97 -12.25 -14.92
N ARG A 260 1.20 -13.09 -13.90
CA ARG A 260 0.73 -14.47 -13.86
C ARG A 260 -0.69 -14.53 -13.33
N VAL A 261 -1.55 -15.27 -14.02
CA VAL A 261 -2.80 -15.73 -13.45
C VAL A 261 -2.53 -17.02 -12.68
N VAL A 262 -2.94 -17.03 -11.42
CA VAL A 262 -2.65 -18.09 -10.46
C VAL A 262 -3.98 -18.61 -9.93
N ASP A 263 -4.14 -19.93 -9.86
CA ASP A 263 -5.23 -20.55 -9.11
C ASP A 263 -4.94 -20.45 -7.61
N ASP A 264 -5.79 -19.78 -6.84
CA ASP A 264 -5.74 -19.75 -5.39
C ASP A 264 -7.07 -20.25 -4.81
N GLN A 265 -7.10 -21.54 -4.45
CA GLN A 265 -8.29 -22.22 -3.92
C GLN A 265 -9.51 -22.22 -4.86
N GLY A 266 -9.28 -22.36 -6.18
CA GLY A 266 -10.33 -22.34 -7.19
C GLY A 266 -10.71 -20.95 -7.67
N LEU A 267 -10.00 -19.91 -7.19
CA LEU A 267 -10.14 -18.53 -7.65
C LEU A 267 -8.95 -18.15 -8.53
N ALA A 268 -9.23 -17.67 -9.74
CA ALA A 268 -8.22 -17.11 -10.63
C ALA A 268 -7.84 -15.71 -10.13
N ILE A 269 -6.59 -15.55 -9.68
CA ILE A 269 -6.04 -14.27 -9.23
C ILE A 269 -4.89 -13.82 -10.12
N HIS A 270 -4.76 -12.51 -10.33
CA HIS A 270 -3.71 -11.90 -11.13
C HIS A 270 -3.03 -10.80 -10.29
N PHE A 271 -1.75 -11.01 -9.99
CA PHE A 271 -0.95 -9.98 -9.32
C PHE A 271 -0.53 -8.91 -10.33
N GLN A 272 -0.92 -7.68 -10.04
CA GLN A 272 -0.66 -6.49 -10.83
C GLN A 272 0.06 -5.46 -9.96
N CYS A 273 0.87 -4.63 -10.60
CA CYS A 273 1.45 -3.45 -9.97
C CYS A 273 1.22 -2.28 -10.92
N TRP A 274 0.65 -1.20 -10.40
CA TRP A 274 0.29 -0.02 -11.15
C TRP A 274 1.09 1.17 -10.64
N ARG A 275 1.61 2.00 -11.54
CA ARG A 275 2.22 3.29 -11.23
C ARG A 275 1.32 4.42 -11.71
N ARG A 276 1.17 5.45 -10.89
CA ARG A 276 0.46 6.68 -11.26
C ARG A 276 1.31 7.50 -12.24
N SER A 277 0.69 8.05 -13.28
CA SER A 277 1.37 9.00 -14.17
C SER A 277 1.80 10.24 -13.37
N ARG A 278 3.01 10.73 -13.66
CA ARG A 278 3.54 11.95 -13.02
C ARG A 278 2.95 13.14 -13.79
N SER A 279 1.99 13.84 -13.17
CA SER A 279 1.49 15.13 -13.68
C SER A 279 2.55 16.22 -13.61
#